data_AF-A0A820NFM0-F1
#
_entry.id   AF-A0A820NFM0-F1
#
_cell.length_a   1.000
_cell.length_b   1.000
_cell.length_c   1.000
_cell.angle_alpha   90.00
_cell.angle_beta   90.00
_cell.angle_gamma   90.00
#
_symmetry.space_group_name_H-M   'P 1'
#
loop_
_entity.id
_entity.type
_entity.pdbx_description
1 polymer ?
#
loop_
_entity_poly.entity_id
_entity_poly.type
_entity_poly.pdbx_seq_one_letter_code
_entity_poly.pdbx_strand_id
1 'polypeptide(L)'
;MASKILKATTNLTGMTVSKDPHYALKLLYGKILRDLKKIPATATYRKYTEDIINTRLGHVESETNIARLERKINCGQIEEVIVQ
;
A
#
# COMPACT_ATOMS: atom_id res chain seq x y z
N MET A 1 9.02 17.32 -20.63
CA MET A 1 8.94 17.61 -19.18
C MET A 1 7.74 16.86 -18.61
N ALA A 2 7.92 15.72 -17.94
CA ALA A 2 6.80 15.02 -17.30
C ALA A 2 6.46 15.76 -15.98
N SER A 3 5.29 16.39 -15.89
CA SER A 3 4.86 17.08 -14.68
C SER A 3 4.57 16.06 -13.58
N LYS A 4 5.33 16.10 -12.47
CA LYS A 4 5.03 15.31 -11.28
C LYS A 4 3.78 15.92 -10.60
N ILE A 5 2.66 15.20 -10.61
CA ILE A 5 1.47 15.60 -9.85
C ILE A 5 1.81 15.42 -8.37
N LEU A 6 1.92 16.54 -7.64
CA LEU A 6 2.18 16.58 -6.21
C LEU A 6 0.86 16.82 -5.48
N LYS A 7 0.52 15.92 -4.56
CA LYS A 7 -0.63 16.07 -3.66
C LYS A 7 -0.30 17.18 -2.66
N ALA A 8 -1.12 18.22 -2.59
CA ALA A 8 -0.87 19.39 -1.74
C ALA A 8 -1.17 19.10 -0.25
N THR A 9 -2.31 18.47 0.03
CA THR A 9 -2.76 18.09 1.36
C THR A 9 -3.50 16.76 1.29
N THR A 10 -3.60 16.07 2.43
CA THR A 10 -4.46 14.90 2.63
C THR A 10 -5.87 15.31 3.09
N ASN A 11 -6.09 16.57 3.46
CA ASN A 11 -7.32 17.06 4.11
C ASN A 11 -7.69 16.29 5.40
N LEU A 12 -6.73 15.60 6.00
CA LEU A 12 -6.86 14.90 7.28
C LEU A 12 -5.88 15.50 8.28
N THR A 13 -6.38 15.90 9.45
CA THR A 13 -5.58 16.50 10.50
C THR A 13 -4.55 15.50 11.03
N GLY A 14 -3.29 15.93 11.16
CA GLY A 14 -2.20 15.07 11.67
C GLY A 14 -1.66 14.05 10.65
N MET A 15 -2.17 14.01 9.42
CA MET A 15 -1.68 13.11 8.38
C MET A 15 -0.93 13.87 7.29
N THR A 16 0.39 13.76 7.27
CA THR A 16 1.24 14.40 6.25
C THR A 16 1.24 13.64 4.93
N VAL A 17 1.31 14.35 3.81
CA VAL A 17 1.44 13.75 2.47
C VAL A 17 2.72 12.92 2.38
N SER A 18 2.61 11.71 1.84
CA SER A 18 3.77 10.83 1.65
C SER A 18 4.63 11.28 0.47
N LYS A 19 5.96 11.35 0.67
CA LYS A 19 6.90 11.78 -0.38
C LYS A 19 7.10 10.72 -1.47
N ASP A 20 7.11 9.44 -1.07
CA ASP A 20 7.24 8.29 -1.97
C ASP A 20 6.40 7.11 -1.43
N PRO A 21 5.09 7.11 -1.73
CA PRO A 21 4.18 6.08 -1.23
C PRO A 21 4.46 4.70 -1.85
N HIS A 22 4.95 4.62 -3.09
CA HIS A 22 5.23 3.34 -3.74
C HIS A 22 6.38 2.61 -3.05
N TYR A 23 7.48 3.32 -2.77
CA TYR A 23 8.60 2.74 -2.05
C TYR A 23 8.18 2.27 -0.65
N ALA A 24 7.45 3.12 0.09
CA ALA A 24 6.98 2.79 1.43
C ALA A 24 6.09 1.53 1.44
N LEU A 25 5.11 1.45 0.53
CA LEU A 25 4.20 0.30 0.44
C LEU A 25 4.91 -0.99 0.04
N LYS A 26 5.84 -0.94 -0.91
CA LYS A 26 6.64 -2.13 -1.29
C LYS A 26 7.44 -2.66 -0.11
N LEU A 27 8.07 -1.75 0.65
CA LEU A 27 8.83 -2.12 1.84
C LEU A 27 7.94 -2.74 2.93
N LEU A 28 6.78 -2.13 3.20
CA LEU A 28 5.84 -2.59 4.22
C LEU A 28 5.24 -3.96 3.86
N TYR A 29 4.72 -4.11 2.65
CA TYR A 29 4.17 -5.39 2.18
C TYR A 29 5.24 -6.49 2.15
N GLY A 30 6.46 -6.18 1.72
CA GLY A 30 7.58 -7.12 1.78
C GLY A 30 7.96 -7.51 3.23
N LYS A 31 7.83 -6.60 4.19
CA LYS A 31 8.01 -6.90 5.61
C LYS A 31 6.89 -7.81 6.14
N ILE A 32 5.64 -7.48 5.85
CA ILE A 32 4.46 -8.27 6.27
C ILE A 32 4.56 -9.70 5.73
N LEU A 33 4.87 -9.89 4.45
CA LEU A 33 5.03 -11.23 3.87
C LEU A 33 6.16 -12.03 4.53
N ARG A 34 7.25 -11.37 4.95
CA ARG A 34 8.32 -12.03 5.71
C ARG A 34 7.88 -12.44 7.11
N ASP A 35 7.07 -11.62 7.78
CA ASP A 35 6.55 -11.93 9.10
C ASP A 35 5.47 -13.02 9.06
N LEU A 36 4.61 -13.02 8.04
CA LEU A 36 3.61 -14.06 7.81
C LEU A 36 4.22 -15.45 7.60
N LYS A 37 5.44 -15.53 7.02
CA LYS A 37 6.16 -16.82 6.87
C LYS A 37 6.46 -17.51 8.20
N LYS A 38 6.46 -16.80 9.33
CA LYS A 38 6.65 -17.36 10.67
C LYS A 38 5.41 -18.08 11.19
N ILE A 39 4.23 -17.79 10.61
CA ILE A 39 2.95 -18.42 10.97
C ILE A 39 2.79 -19.70 10.12
N PRO A 40 2.23 -20.81 10.64
CA PRO A 40 1.97 -22.00 9.85
C PRO A 40 1.09 -21.74 8.62
N ALA A 41 1.39 -22.40 7.49
CA ALA A 41 0.63 -22.24 6.23
C ALA A 41 -0.83 -22.70 6.32
N THR A 42 -1.15 -23.55 7.30
CA THR A 42 -2.52 -24.01 7.56
C THR A 42 -3.37 -22.96 8.29
N ALA A 43 -2.76 -21.91 8.85
CA ALA A 43 -3.48 -20.87 9.55
C ALA A 43 -4.30 -20.04 8.56
N THR A 44 -5.61 -19.99 8.78
CA THR A 44 -6.57 -19.23 7.97
C THR A 44 -6.20 -17.75 7.86
N TYR A 45 -5.71 -17.16 8.97
CA TYR A 45 -5.22 -15.78 8.99
C TYR A 45 -4.11 -15.57 7.97
N ARG A 46 -3.07 -16.41 7.99
CA ARG A 46 -1.93 -16.32 7.05
C ARG A 46 -2.41 -16.39 5.60
N LYS A 47 -3.27 -17.37 5.27
CA LYS A 47 -3.76 -17.57 3.91
C LYS A 47 -4.45 -16.32 3.35
N TYR A 48 -5.39 -15.73 4.10
CA TYR A 48 -6.14 -14.57 3.63
C TYR A 48 -5.31 -13.28 3.68
N THR A 49 -4.46 -13.10 4.68
CA THR A 49 -3.58 -11.92 4.74
C THR A 49 -2.55 -11.95 3.62
N GLU A 50 -1.95 -13.10 3.29
CA GLU A 50 -1.04 -13.22 2.15
C GLU A 50 -1.75 -12.87 0.83
N ASP A 51 -2.97 -13.35 0.61
CA ASP A 51 -3.75 -13.08 -0.60
C ASP A 51 -4.06 -11.58 -0.77
N ILE A 52 -4.51 -10.92 0.31
CA ILE A 52 -4.78 -9.47 0.33
C ILE A 52 -3.51 -8.68 0.03
N ILE A 53 -2.40 -9.02 0.69
CA ILE A 53 -1.13 -8.29 0.55
C ILE A 53 -0.53 -8.49 -0.84
N ASN A 54 -0.60 -9.71 -1.40
CA ASN A 54 -0.13 -9.98 -2.75
C ASN A 54 -0.96 -9.22 -3.80
N THR A 55 -2.28 -9.18 -3.63
CA THR A 55 -3.17 -8.41 -4.52
C THR A 55 -2.83 -6.92 -4.49
N ARG A 56 -2.68 -6.34 -3.29
CA ARG A 56 -2.31 -4.93 -3.11
C ARG A 56 -0.92 -4.63 -3.66
N LEU A 57 0.05 -5.51 -3.44
CA LEU A 57 1.40 -5.36 -3.98
C LEU A 57 1.39 -5.35 -5.51
N GLY A 58 0.62 -6.24 -6.14
CA GLY A 58 0.42 -6.24 -7.60
C GLY A 58 -0.17 -4.93 -8.13
N HIS A 59 -1.09 -4.30 -7.40
CA HIS A 59 -1.60 -2.96 -7.75
C HIS A 59 -0.51 -1.89 -7.63
N VAL A 60 0.32 -1.92 -6.57
CA VAL A 60 1.42 -0.96 -6.36
C VAL A 60 2.51 -1.09 -7.43
N GLU A 61 2.70 -2.28 -7.99
CA GLU A 61 3.67 -2.55 -9.06
C GLU A 61 3.14 -2.21 -10.46
N SER A 62 1.85 -2.45 -10.71
CA SER A 62 1.23 -2.17 -12.02
C SER A 62 0.98 -0.69 -12.27
N GLU A 63 0.59 0.06 -11.25
CA GLU A 63 0.18 1.45 -11.41
C GLU A 63 1.25 2.40 -10.89
N THR A 64 1.69 3.35 -11.72
CA THR A 64 2.64 4.41 -11.31
C THR A 64 1.94 5.69 -10.83
N ASN A 65 0.65 5.84 -11.13
CA ASN A 65 -0.13 7.01 -10.76
C ASN A 65 -0.86 6.76 -9.43
N ILE A 66 -0.55 7.57 -8.43
CA ILE A 66 -1.09 7.48 -7.06
C ILE A 66 -2.62 7.57 -7.05
N ALA A 67 -3.22 8.52 -7.78
CA ALA A 67 -4.68 8.68 -7.78
C ALA A 67 -5.42 7.53 -8.49
N ARG A 68 -4.74 6.80 -9.39
CA ARG A 68 -5.29 5.55 -9.96
C ARG A 68 -5.09 4.39 -9.00
N LEU A 69 -3.96 4.35 -8.30
CA LEU A 69 -3.66 3.34 -7.29
C LEU A 69 -4.66 3.40 -6.13
N GLU A 70 -4.94 4.58 -5.59
CA GLU A 70 -5.95 4.80 -4.54
C GLU A 70 -7.32 4.24 -4.95
N ARG A 71 -7.74 4.49 -6.21
CA ARG A 71 -8.99 3.95 -6.76
C ARG A 71 -8.99 2.43 -6.94
N LYS A 72 -7.85 1.84 -7.34
CA LYS A 72 -7.72 0.37 -7.48
C LYS A 72 -7.75 -0.33 -6.12
N ILE A 73 -7.04 0.21 -5.14
CA ILE A 73 -7.00 -0.35 -3.78
C ILE A 73 -8.34 -0.11 -3.05
N ASN A 74 -9.03 0.99 -3.37
CA ASN A 74 -10.34 1.34 -2.84
C ASN A 74 -10.41 1.30 -1.30
N CYS A 75 -9.37 1.81 -0.63
CA CYS A 75 -9.25 1.83 0.83
C CYS A 75 -8.88 3.23 1.36
N GLY A 76 -9.45 4.29 0.76
CA GLY A 76 -9.14 5.67 1.10
C GLY A 76 -7.86 6.19 0.44
N GLN A 77 -7.19 7.13 1.10
CA GLN A 77 -5.96 7.75 0.61
C GLN A 77 -4.75 6.84 0.79
N ILE A 78 -3.73 7.02 -0.04
CA ILE A 78 -2.54 6.17 0.01
C ILE A 78 -1.80 6.25 1.35
N GLU A 79 -1.85 7.41 2.00
CA GLU A 79 -1.31 7.62 3.34
C GLU A 79 -2.04 6.78 4.40
N GLU A 80 -3.36 6.63 4.29
CA GLU A 80 -4.15 5.80 5.21
C GLU A 80 -3.80 4.32 5.03
N VAL A 81 -3.61 3.89 3.78
CA VAL A 81 -3.20 2.52 3.44
C VAL A 81 -1.79 2.18 3.97
N ILE A 82 -0.91 3.18 4.10
CA ILE A 82 0.43 3.00 4.69
C ILE A 82 0.36 2.81 6.21
N VAL A 83 -0.63 3.40 6.88
CA VAL A 83 -0.82 3.32 8.33
C VAL A 83 -1.54 2.04 8.76
N GLN A 84 -2.40 1.50 7.89
CA GLN A 84 -3.16 0.25 8.10
C GLN A 84 -2.25 -0.98 8.29
#